data_AF-A0A975GBH6-F1
#
_entry.id   AF-A0A975GBH6-F1
#
_cell.length_a   1.000
_cell.length_b   1.000
_cell.length_c   1.000
_cell.angle_alpha   90.00
_cell.angle_beta   90.00
_cell.angle_gamma   90.00
#
_symmetry.space_group_name_H-M   'P 1'
#
loop_
_entity.id
_entity.type
_entity.pdbx_description
1 polymer ?
#
loop_
_entity_poly.entity_id
_entity_poly.type
_entity_poly.pdbx_seq_one_letter_code
_entity_poly.pdbx_strand_id
1 'polypeptide(L)'
;MEIINIGVIHSPYKSPGDAPNQGCFSDEIMQLEIYPQFLDGLKDIERVTHLIVLYWCHLARRDVLQTKTPYGSKIRGVFACRSPARPNPIAFCVAKLLEVKGDRLFVRGIEAVDGSPIVDIKPYSTDIDSIHDASIGWFKK
;
A
#
# COMPACT_ATOMS: atom_id res chain seq x y z
N MET A 1 -19.20 7.58 -6.36
CA MET A 1 -18.00 6.91 -6.88
C MET A 1 -17.96 5.53 -6.30
N GLU A 2 -17.81 4.52 -7.14
CA GLU A 2 -17.68 3.12 -6.74
C GLU A 2 -16.24 2.68 -7.02
N ILE A 3 -15.65 1.90 -6.10
CA ILE A 3 -14.31 1.33 -6.28
C ILE A 3 -14.49 -0.14 -6.66
N ILE A 4 -13.86 -0.52 -7.75
CA ILE A 4 -13.80 -1.91 -8.20
C ILE A 4 -12.60 -2.57 -7.52
N ASN A 5 -12.86 -3.66 -6.80
CA ASN A 5 -11.80 -4.49 -6.23
C ASN A 5 -11.19 -5.38 -7.32
N ILE A 6 -9.89 -5.22 -7.59
CA ILE A 6 -9.20 -5.95 -8.67
C ILE A 6 -8.49 -7.21 -8.18
N GLY A 7 -8.42 -7.44 -6.87
CA GLY A 7 -7.69 -8.57 -6.31
C GLY A 7 -7.60 -8.54 -4.79
N VAL A 8 -6.79 -9.42 -4.23
CA VAL A 8 -6.62 -9.54 -2.77
C VAL A 8 -5.14 -9.68 -2.42
N ILE A 9 -4.75 -9.03 -1.33
CA ILE A 9 -3.41 -9.17 -0.75
C ILE A 9 -3.42 -10.27 0.29
N HIS A 10 -2.56 -11.26 0.11
CA HIS A 10 -2.26 -12.27 1.11
C HIS A 10 -0.98 -11.90 1.86
N SER A 11 -1.05 -11.86 3.19
CA SER A 11 0.06 -11.45 4.05
C SER A 11 0.12 -12.24 5.37
N PRO A 12 1.27 -12.22 6.07
CA PRO A 12 1.37 -12.79 7.41
C PRO A 12 0.65 -11.96 8.47
N TYR A 13 0.27 -10.71 8.17
CA TYR A 13 -0.33 -9.78 9.15
C TYR A 13 -1.83 -10.06 9.30
N LYS A 14 -2.27 -10.55 10.46
CA LYS A 14 -3.69 -10.92 10.69
C LYS A 14 -4.52 -9.80 11.30
N SER A 15 -3.86 -8.81 11.89
CA SER A 15 -4.47 -7.63 12.46
C SER A 15 -3.63 -6.37 12.17
N PRO A 16 -4.22 -5.16 12.25
CA PRO A 16 -3.49 -3.91 12.03
C PRO A 16 -2.26 -3.72 12.94
N GLY A 17 -2.21 -4.37 14.10
CA GLY A 17 -1.07 -4.30 15.02
C GLY A 17 0.11 -5.19 14.63
N ASP A 18 -0.10 -6.18 13.75
CA ASP A 18 0.93 -7.11 13.30
C ASP A 18 1.76 -6.53 12.15
N ALA A 19 1.16 -5.61 11.38
CA ALA A 19 1.79 -4.97 10.24
C ALA A 19 2.81 -3.91 10.69
N PRO A 20 3.93 -3.73 9.95
CA PRO A 20 4.87 -2.64 10.22
C PRO A 20 4.20 -1.28 9.98
N ASN A 21 4.72 -0.22 10.60
CA ASN A 21 4.19 1.14 10.38
C ASN A 21 4.27 1.59 8.92
N GLN A 22 5.26 1.10 8.16
CA GLN A 22 5.41 1.27 6.70
C GLN A 22 6.08 0.01 6.15
N GLY A 23 5.59 -0.50 5.01
CA GLY A 23 6.02 -1.77 4.43
C GLY A 23 7.47 -1.77 3.98
N CYS A 24 8.04 -0.60 3.63
CA CYS A 24 9.44 -0.47 3.22
C CYS A 24 10.45 -0.83 4.33
N PHE A 25 10.01 -0.98 5.58
CA PHE A 25 10.84 -1.43 6.69
C PHE A 25 10.71 -2.93 6.99
N SER A 26 10.03 -3.70 6.14
CA SER A 26 9.84 -5.14 6.29
C SER A 26 10.37 -5.91 5.09
N ASP A 27 10.94 -7.09 5.36
CA ASP A 27 11.40 -8.06 4.37
C ASP A 27 10.36 -9.15 4.06
N GLU A 28 9.20 -9.10 4.72
CA GLU A 28 8.11 -10.05 4.51
C GLU A 28 7.63 -10.02 3.07
N ILE A 29 7.38 -11.21 2.51
CA ILE A 29 6.90 -11.37 1.14
C ILE A 29 5.38 -11.39 1.17
N MET A 30 4.77 -10.48 0.40
CA MET A 30 3.34 -10.43 0.17
C MET A 30 3.02 -11.06 -1.17
N GLN A 31 1.82 -11.61 -1.27
CA GLN A 31 1.30 -12.14 -2.53
C GLN A 31 0.06 -11.34 -2.95
N LEU A 32 0.14 -10.69 -4.09
CA LEU A 32 -0.98 -9.98 -4.72
C LEU A 32 -1.66 -10.96 -5.68
N GLU A 33 -2.87 -11.40 -5.35
CA GLU A 33 -3.70 -12.21 -6.23
C GLU A 33 -4.64 -11.30 -7.02
N ILE A 34 -4.58 -11.35 -8.35
CA ILE A 34 -5.41 -10.56 -9.25
C ILE A 34 -6.55 -11.41 -9.77
N TYR A 35 -7.78 -10.89 -9.72
CA TYR A 35 -8.93 -11.68 -10.14
C TYR A 35 -8.92 -11.97 -11.64
N PRO A 36 -9.47 -13.14 -12.08
CA PRO A 36 -9.39 -13.61 -13.46
C PRO A 36 -9.80 -12.58 -14.52
N GLN A 37 -10.83 -11.78 -14.27
CA GLN A 37 -11.34 -10.77 -15.20
C GLN A 37 -10.40 -9.57 -15.41
N PHE A 38 -9.33 -9.44 -14.61
CA PHE A 38 -8.37 -8.34 -14.70
C PHE A 38 -6.96 -8.79 -15.13
N LEU A 39 -6.76 -10.08 -15.43
CA LEU A 39 -5.44 -10.64 -15.74
C LEU A 39 -4.79 -10.05 -16.99
N ASP A 40 -5.58 -9.66 -18.00
CA ASP A 40 -5.06 -8.96 -19.19
C ASP A 40 -4.33 -7.66 -18.83
N GLY A 41 -4.67 -7.05 -17.68
CA GLY A 41 -3.99 -5.86 -17.15
C GLY A 41 -2.56 -6.13 -16.66
N LEU A 42 -2.15 -7.40 -16.49
CA LEU A 42 -0.79 -7.77 -16.07
C LEU A 42 0.19 -7.92 -17.23
N LYS A 43 -0.25 -7.73 -18.48
CA LYS A 43 0.63 -7.81 -19.63
C LYS A 43 1.87 -6.90 -19.44
N ASP A 44 3.06 -7.48 -19.66
CA ASP A 44 4.37 -6.83 -19.56
C ASP A 44 4.79 -6.38 -18.14
N ILE A 45 4.06 -6.77 -17.08
CA ILE A 45 4.36 -6.34 -15.71
C ILE A 45 5.71 -6.86 -15.20
N GLU A 46 6.20 -7.99 -15.70
CA GLU A 46 7.52 -8.53 -15.36
C GLU A 46 8.69 -7.64 -15.83
N ARG A 47 8.43 -6.64 -16.68
CA ARG A 47 9.46 -5.72 -17.19
C ARG A 47 9.84 -4.62 -16.19
N VAL A 48 9.16 -4.52 -15.04
CA VAL A 48 9.46 -3.50 -14.02
C VAL A 48 9.98 -4.13 -12.73
N THR A 49 10.78 -3.36 -11.98
CA THR A 49 11.34 -3.84 -10.70
C THR A 49 10.52 -3.41 -9.50
N HIS A 50 9.74 -2.32 -9.63
CA HIS A 50 8.95 -1.75 -8.56
C HIS A 50 7.57 -1.35 -9.06
N LEU A 51 6.58 -1.50 -8.17
CA LEU A 51 5.19 -1.20 -8.41
C LEU A 51 4.69 -0.20 -7.36
N ILE A 52 3.86 0.74 -7.77
CA ILE A 52 2.93 1.40 -6.87
C ILE A 52 1.74 0.46 -6.70
N VAL A 53 1.41 0.16 -5.45
CA VAL A 53 0.23 -0.65 -5.10
C VAL A 53 -0.71 0.20 -4.26
N LEU A 54 -1.94 0.37 -4.76
CA LEU A 54 -3.03 0.99 -4.01
C LEU A 54 -3.95 -0.10 -3.50
N TYR A 55 -4.19 -0.12 -2.19
CA TYR A 55 -5.10 -1.08 -1.57
C TYR A 55 -6.01 -0.41 -0.56
N TRP A 56 -7.11 -1.07 -0.25
CA TRP A 56 -8.10 -0.58 0.70
C TRP A 56 -7.82 -1.13 2.09
N CYS A 57 -7.54 -0.26 3.08
CA CYS A 57 -7.44 -0.66 4.48
C CYS A 57 -8.84 -0.97 5.03
N HIS A 58 -9.35 -2.16 4.70
CA HIS A 58 -10.72 -2.59 4.95
C HIS A 58 -11.12 -2.62 6.44
N LEU A 59 -10.16 -2.68 7.37
CA LEU A 59 -10.38 -2.61 8.81
C LEU A 59 -10.28 -1.19 9.39
N ALA A 60 -9.97 -0.18 8.57
CA ALA A 60 -9.75 1.18 9.05
C ALA A 60 -11.06 1.93 9.30
N ARG A 61 -11.07 2.75 10.36
CA ARG A 61 -12.18 3.68 10.62
C ARG A 61 -12.18 4.84 9.61
N ARG A 62 -13.35 5.19 9.11
CA ARG A 62 -13.53 6.18 8.02
C ARG A 62 -14.03 7.54 8.48
N ASP A 63 -14.46 7.64 9.73
CA ASP A 63 -14.94 8.85 10.40
C ASP A 63 -13.83 9.66 11.10
N VAL A 64 -12.58 9.18 11.02
CA VAL A 64 -11.43 9.81 11.68
C VAL A 64 -10.84 10.91 10.80
N LEU A 65 -10.73 12.12 11.35
CA LEU A 65 -10.09 13.27 10.70
C LEU A 65 -8.79 13.72 11.37
N GLN A 66 -8.53 13.26 12.60
CA GLN A 66 -7.34 13.56 13.38
C GLN A 66 -6.88 12.33 14.15
N THR A 67 -5.56 12.15 14.27
CA THR A 67 -4.97 10.96 14.90
C THR A 67 -3.59 11.25 15.50
N LYS A 68 -3.14 10.39 16.41
CA LYS A 68 -1.76 10.38 16.91
C LYS A 68 -0.92 9.49 16.00
N THR A 69 0.23 9.98 15.56
CA THR A 69 1.15 9.19 14.72
C THR A 69 2.09 8.35 15.59
N PRO A 70 2.70 7.26 15.05
CA PRO A 70 3.73 6.50 15.77
C PRO A 70 4.99 7.32 16.11
N TYR A 71 5.16 8.49 15.49
CA TYR A 71 6.36 9.33 15.55
C TYR A 71 6.25 10.52 16.53
N GLY A 72 5.34 10.47 17.50
CA GLY A 72 5.24 11.50 18.53
C GLY A 72 3.88 11.57 19.24
N SER A 73 3.76 12.49 20.19
CA SER A 73 2.55 12.68 21.00
C SER A 73 1.53 13.65 20.39
N LYS A 74 1.94 14.49 19.45
CA LYS A 74 1.07 15.51 18.84
C LYS A 74 0.03 14.89 17.92
N ILE A 75 -1.23 15.30 18.07
CA ILE A 75 -2.32 14.98 17.16
C ILE A 75 -2.09 15.68 15.82
N ARG A 76 -2.40 14.99 14.72
CA ARG A 76 -2.28 15.50 13.34
C ARG A 76 -3.55 15.20 12.58
N GLY A 77 -3.89 16.09 11.64
CA GLY A 77 -4.93 15.77 10.65
C GLY A 77 -4.51 14.57 9.81
N VAL A 78 -5.46 13.70 9.46
CA VAL A 78 -5.18 12.45 8.72
C VAL A 78 -4.61 12.71 7.32
N PHE A 79 -4.91 13.88 6.72
CA PHE A 79 -4.32 14.32 5.45
C PHE A 79 -2.91 14.89 5.59
N ALA A 80 -2.50 15.24 6.81
CA ALA A 80 -1.14 15.67 7.10
C ALA A 80 -0.23 14.48 7.46
N CYS A 81 -0.72 13.24 7.44
CA CYS A 81 0.03 12.03 7.79
C CYS A 81 -0.41 10.80 6.97
N ARG A 82 0.17 9.62 7.29
CA ARG A 82 -0.07 8.35 6.59
C ARG A 82 -0.97 7.38 7.35
N SER A 83 -1.81 7.87 8.27
CA SER A 83 -2.71 6.98 9.05
C SER A 83 -3.71 6.25 8.13
N PRO A 84 -3.96 4.94 8.33
CA PRO A 84 -4.94 4.21 7.55
C PRO A 84 -6.38 4.67 7.84
N ALA A 85 -6.64 5.24 9.02
CA ALA A 85 -7.95 5.78 9.38
C ALA A 85 -8.16 7.15 8.70
N ARG A 86 -9.01 7.19 7.68
CA ARG A 86 -9.33 8.37 6.85
C ARG A 86 -10.61 8.12 6.04
N PRO A 87 -11.26 9.16 5.48
CA PRO A 87 -12.54 9.00 4.75
C PRO A 87 -12.53 7.96 3.62
N ASN A 88 -11.44 7.94 2.84
CA ASN A 88 -11.15 6.92 1.84
C ASN A 88 -9.83 6.23 2.23
N PRO A 89 -9.87 5.09 2.93
CA PRO A 89 -8.69 4.40 3.47
C PRO A 89 -7.88 3.69 2.38
N ILE A 90 -7.47 4.45 1.37
CA ILE A 90 -6.59 4.02 0.31
C ILE A 90 -5.16 4.16 0.83
N ALA A 91 -4.47 3.04 0.94
CA ALA A 91 -3.04 3.00 1.21
C ALA A 91 -2.26 3.05 -0.10
N PHE A 92 -1.02 3.56 0.01
CA PHE A 92 -0.07 3.69 -1.08
C PHE A 92 1.24 3.06 -0.64
N CYS A 93 1.71 2.06 -1.39
CA CYS A 93 3.00 1.42 -1.17
C CYS A 93 3.81 1.45 -2.46
N VAL A 94 5.13 1.59 -2.34
CA VAL A 94 6.07 1.25 -3.41
C VAL A 94 6.64 -0.11 -3.06
N ALA A 95 6.30 -1.11 -3.85
CA ALA A 95 6.63 -2.50 -3.63
C ALA A 95 7.67 -2.98 -4.64
N LYS A 96 8.66 -3.75 -4.19
CA LYS A 96 9.61 -4.42 -5.08
C LYS A 96 8.97 -5.69 -5.63
N LEU A 97 8.88 -5.81 -6.95
CA LEU A 97 8.44 -7.03 -7.63
C LEU A 97 9.55 -8.08 -7.57
N LEU A 98 9.23 -9.25 -7.01
CA LEU A 98 10.16 -10.37 -6.90
C LEU A 98 9.91 -11.43 -7.97
N GLU A 99 8.63 -11.71 -8.23
CA GLU A 99 8.22 -12.80 -9.10
C GLU A 99 6.77 -12.58 -9.60
N VAL A 100 6.50 -13.07 -10.82
CA VAL A 100 5.16 -13.16 -11.42
C VAL A 100 4.86 -14.62 -11.69
N LYS A 101 3.74 -15.14 -11.17
CA LYS A 101 3.26 -16.51 -11.41
C LYS A 101 1.77 -16.50 -11.72
N GLY A 102 1.41 -16.50 -13.01
CA GLY A 102 0.01 -16.50 -13.44
C GLY A 102 -0.72 -15.26 -12.93
N ASP A 103 -1.69 -15.46 -12.04
CA ASP A 103 -2.51 -14.42 -11.38
C ASP A 103 -1.86 -13.81 -10.13
N ARG A 104 -0.64 -14.22 -9.77
CA ARG A 104 0.02 -13.86 -8.52
C ARG A 104 1.30 -13.06 -8.75
N LEU A 105 1.42 -11.93 -8.04
CA LEU A 105 2.64 -11.15 -7.94
C LEU A 105 3.22 -11.31 -6.53
N PHE A 106 4.49 -11.70 -6.43
CA PHE A 106 5.20 -11.78 -5.16
C PHE A 106 6.03 -10.52 -4.97
N VAL A 107 5.82 -9.82 -3.85
CA VAL A 107 6.38 -8.49 -3.64
C VAL A 107 6.87 -8.28 -2.21
N ARG A 108 7.75 -7.30 -2.01
CA ARG A 108 8.13 -6.76 -0.68
C ARG A 108 7.79 -5.29 -0.61
N GLY A 109 7.61 -4.74 0.60
CA GLY A 109 7.40 -3.30 0.78
C GLY A 109 5.95 -2.87 1.01
N ILE A 110 5.07 -3.80 1.41
CA ILE A 110 3.64 -3.54 1.64
C ILE A 110 3.27 -3.88 3.09
N GLU A 111 2.51 -3.01 3.76
CA GLU A 111 2.01 -3.17 5.14
C GLU A 111 0.52 -3.54 5.24
N ALA A 112 0.03 -4.35 4.30
CA ALA A 112 -1.39 -4.69 4.21
C ALA A 112 -1.77 -5.86 5.13
N VAL A 113 -2.85 -5.70 5.90
CA VAL A 113 -3.47 -6.83 6.62
C VAL A 113 -3.99 -7.84 5.59
N ASP A 114 -3.85 -9.12 5.93
CA ASP A 114 -4.30 -10.24 5.11
C ASP A 114 -5.76 -10.07 4.68
N GLY A 115 -6.05 -10.37 3.42
CA GLY A 115 -7.37 -10.16 2.83
C GLY A 115 -7.65 -8.73 2.38
N SER A 116 -6.68 -7.82 2.42
CA SER A 116 -6.89 -6.43 1.97
C SER A 116 -7.22 -6.37 0.46
N PRO A 117 -8.31 -5.67 0.07
CA PRO A 117 -8.67 -5.49 -1.34
C PRO A 117 -7.65 -4.65 -2.10
N ILE A 118 -7.29 -5.06 -3.30
CA ILE A 118 -6.44 -4.29 -4.21
C ILE A 118 -7.33 -3.33 -5.00
N VAL A 119 -6.93 -2.06 -5.04
CA VAL A 119 -7.63 -1.02 -5.81
C VAL A 119 -6.96 -0.83 -7.17
N ASP A 120 -5.62 -0.75 -7.19
CA ASP A 120 -4.87 -0.41 -8.41
C ASP A 120 -3.39 -0.80 -8.29
N ILE A 121 -2.74 -0.99 -9.44
CA ILE A 121 -1.31 -1.29 -9.56
C ILE A 121 -0.73 -0.47 -10.71
N LYS A 122 0.42 0.17 -10.49
CA LYS A 122 1.12 0.95 -11.51
C LYS A 122 2.63 0.67 -11.48
N PRO A 123 3.36 0.79 -12.59
CA PRO A 123 4.81 0.78 -12.55
C PRO A 123 5.32 2.00 -11.77
N TYR A 124 6.28 1.81 -10.88
CA TYR A 124 6.98 2.92 -10.25
C TYR A 124 8.06 3.46 -11.20
N SER A 125 8.12 4.78 -11.35
CA SER A 125 9.13 5.46 -12.16
C SER A 125 9.82 6.55 -11.35
N THR A 126 11.14 6.44 -11.24
CA THR A 126 11.97 7.45 -10.55
C THR A 126 11.83 8.83 -11.17
N ASP A 127 11.49 8.94 -12.45
CA ASP A 127 11.45 10.21 -13.17
C ASP A 127 10.19 11.04 -12.83
N ILE A 128 9.11 10.39 -12.41
CA ILE A 128 7.82 11.05 -12.16
C ILE A 128 7.29 10.87 -10.73
N ASP A 129 7.69 9.81 -10.03
CA ASP A 129 7.21 9.49 -8.68
C ASP A 129 8.16 9.97 -7.58
N SER A 130 9.39 10.40 -7.91
CA SER A 130 10.42 10.80 -6.95
C SER A 130 10.71 12.29 -6.97
N ILE A 131 10.51 12.95 -5.83
CA ILE A 131 10.86 14.35 -5.58
C ILE A 131 11.87 14.40 -4.43
N HIS A 132 13.14 14.62 -4.77
CA HIS A 132 14.27 14.42 -3.84
C HIS A 132 14.38 15.46 -2.72
N ASP A 133 13.81 16.66 -2.92
CA ASP A 133 13.78 17.75 -1.94
C ASP A 133 12.47 17.79 -1.13
N ALA A 134 11.56 16.84 -1.36
CA ALA A 134 10.32 16.73 -0.59
C ALA A 134 10.61 16.54 0.90
N SER A 135 9.89 17.28 1.75
CA SER A 135 10.05 17.22 3.20
C SER A 135 8.71 17.27 3.93
N ILE A 136 8.70 16.76 5.16
CA ILE A 136 7.54 16.81 6.05
C ILE A 136 7.94 17.65 7.26
N GLY A 137 7.51 18.92 7.31
CA GLY A 137 8.01 19.89 8.29
C GLY A 137 7.84 19.51 9.78
N TRP A 138 6.93 18.57 10.08
CA TRP A 138 6.71 18.08 11.43
C TRP A 138 7.38 16.74 11.75
N PHE A 139 7.95 16.07 10.75
CA PHE A 139 8.62 14.78 10.84
C PHE A 139 10.11 15.00 10.60
N LYS A 140 10.87 15.12 11.69
CA LYS A 140 12.33 15.10 11.64
C LYS A 140 12.78 13.66 11.89
N LYS A 141 13.57 13.12 10.97
CA LYS A 141 14.28 11.84 11.19
C LYS A 141 15.25 11.98 12.35
#